data_AF-A0A4Z1EBT3-F1
#
_entry.id   AF-A0A4Z1EBT3-F1
#
_cell.length_a   1.000
_cell.length_b   1.000
_cell.length_c   1.000
_cell.angle_alpha   90.00
_cell.angle_beta   90.00
_cell.angle_gamma   90.00
#
_symmetry.space_group_name_H-M   'P 1'
#
loop_
_entity.id
_entity.type
_entity.pdbx_description
1 polymer ?
#
loop_
_entity_poly.entity_id
_entity_poly.type
_entity_poly.pdbx_seq_one_letter_code
_entity_poly.pdbx_strand_id
1 'polypeptide(L)'
;MTNTFIDARSNDGFPFNTDGIDLSASNVLIDGFEIHNGDDMINVSPPATNVTMRNIIASGTHGLSVSCASGTGGNYTFENAYIYDSLMAARFKGKIGTTCNVSNVTWRNIEVKNVSYPIHFIEDYYDQEKGIPSETDTSIAAFAKGFTWEGINGSVAAVVGDASCVSDPCWYATTDESPKNGLYLLCHDSAHCEDFHFEGIDLTTANGTAAGEICTGLEGVEGMGITCVNGTITAN
;
A
#
# COMPACT_ATOMS: atom_id res chain seq x y z
N MET A 1 -16.63 4.96 13.66
CA MET A 1 -16.88 6.22 12.93
C MET A 1 -17.72 5.89 11.71
N THR A 2 -18.72 6.70 11.36
CA THR A 2 -19.59 6.42 10.20
C THR A 2 -19.91 7.67 9.40
N ASN A 3 -20.08 7.56 8.09
CA ASN A 3 -20.51 8.64 7.18
C ASN A 3 -19.65 9.91 7.34
N THR A 4 -18.34 9.76 7.15
CA THR A 4 -17.38 10.85 7.33
C THR A 4 -16.90 11.35 5.98
N PHE A 5 -16.78 12.67 5.86
CA PHE A 5 -16.26 13.36 4.67
C PHE A 5 -15.07 14.23 5.08
N ILE A 6 -13.93 14.06 4.41
CA ILE A 6 -12.72 14.88 4.58
C ILE A 6 -12.32 15.46 3.23
N ASP A 7 -12.08 16.77 3.19
CA ASP A 7 -11.57 17.46 2.02
C ASP A 7 -10.44 18.41 2.45
N ALA A 8 -9.21 17.94 2.28
CA ALA A 8 -8.00 18.65 2.65
C ALA A 8 -7.31 19.19 1.40
N ARG A 9 -7.16 20.51 1.34
CA ARG A 9 -6.62 21.21 0.16
C ARG A 9 -5.55 22.21 0.57
N SER A 10 -4.62 22.44 -0.34
CA SER A 10 -3.71 23.58 -0.30
C SER A 10 -4.09 24.58 -1.39
N ASN A 11 -3.91 25.87 -1.11
CA ASN A 11 -4.19 26.95 -2.07
C ASN A 11 -2.97 27.30 -2.93
N ASP A 12 -1.79 26.81 -2.56
CA ASP A 12 -0.50 27.20 -3.16
C ASP A 12 0.46 26.02 -3.38
N GLY A 13 -0.03 24.78 -3.37
CA GLY A 13 0.80 23.61 -3.66
C GLY A 13 0.09 22.28 -3.43
N PHE A 14 0.88 21.22 -3.29
CA PHE A 14 0.42 19.90 -2.91
C PHE A 14 0.09 19.86 -1.40
N PRO A 15 -1.04 19.28 -0.95
CA PRO A 15 -1.44 19.25 0.46
C PRO A 15 -0.72 18.13 1.24
N PHE A 16 0.59 18.30 1.44
CA PHE A 16 1.43 17.35 2.19
C PHE A 16 0.90 17.06 3.60
N ASN A 17 0.99 15.80 4.04
CA ASN A 17 0.71 15.36 5.42
C ASN A 17 -0.70 15.70 5.91
N THR A 18 -1.67 15.55 5.01
CA THR A 18 -3.09 15.73 5.28
C THR A 18 -3.80 14.40 5.50
N ASP A 19 -3.16 13.52 6.26
CA ASP A 19 -3.65 12.18 6.62
C ASP A 19 -5.09 12.24 7.14
N GLY A 20 -5.91 11.28 6.71
CA GLY A 20 -7.28 11.16 7.18
C GLY A 20 -7.32 10.68 8.64
N ILE A 21 -6.75 9.50 8.88
CA ILE A 21 -6.75 8.85 10.19
C ILE A 21 -5.40 8.15 10.45
N ASP A 22 -4.65 8.61 11.44
CA ASP A 22 -3.59 7.82 12.07
C ASP A 22 -4.15 6.97 13.21
N LEU A 23 -4.00 5.64 13.11
CA LEU A 23 -4.67 4.71 14.02
C LEU A 23 -3.71 3.70 14.67
N SER A 24 -3.69 3.71 16.01
CA SER A 24 -3.03 2.70 16.84
C SER A 24 -3.97 2.05 17.87
N ALA A 25 -5.29 2.31 17.77
CA ALA A 25 -6.31 1.77 18.65
C ALA A 25 -6.90 0.44 18.12
N SER A 26 -7.48 -0.35 19.03
CA SER A 26 -8.08 -1.66 18.70
C SER A 26 -9.61 -1.65 18.71
N ASN A 27 -10.23 -2.61 18.01
CA ASN A 27 -11.69 -2.77 17.87
C ASN A 27 -12.36 -1.54 17.25
N VAL A 28 -11.82 -1.12 16.11
CA VAL A 28 -12.25 0.09 15.40
C VAL A 28 -13.01 -0.27 14.14
N LEU A 29 -14.21 0.29 14.00
CA LEU A 29 -14.99 0.25 12.76
C LEU A 29 -15.11 1.67 12.18
N ILE A 30 -14.74 1.81 10.92
CA ILE A 30 -14.95 3.01 10.09
C ILE A 30 -15.80 2.57 8.89
N ASP A 31 -16.97 3.18 8.71
CA ASP A 31 -17.94 2.73 7.70
C ASP A 31 -18.58 3.92 6.97
N GLY A 32 -18.38 4.03 5.67
CA GLY A 32 -18.79 5.19 4.89
C GLY A 32 -17.79 6.33 5.08
N PHE A 33 -16.76 6.36 4.24
CA PHE A 33 -15.69 7.32 4.33
C PHE A 33 -15.34 7.88 2.96
N GLU A 34 -15.58 9.17 2.77
CA GLU A 34 -15.19 9.89 1.57
C GLU A 34 -14.07 10.86 1.91
N ILE A 35 -12.95 10.77 1.19
CA ILE A 35 -11.75 11.57 1.49
C ILE A 35 -11.02 12.02 0.24
N HIS A 36 -10.71 13.31 0.22
CA HIS A 36 -9.85 13.92 -0.77
C HIS A 36 -8.74 14.66 -0.02
N ASN A 37 -7.50 14.18 -0.13
CA ASN A 37 -6.35 14.73 0.59
C ASN A 37 -5.07 14.61 -0.25
N GLY A 38 -3.91 14.72 0.39
CA GLY A 38 -2.59 14.50 -0.21
C GLY A 38 -1.70 13.55 0.58
N ASP A 39 -2.28 12.69 1.43
CA ASP A 39 -1.51 11.71 2.22
C ASP A 39 -2.36 10.46 2.50
N ASP A 40 -1.96 9.60 3.43
CA ASP A 40 -2.68 8.35 3.75
C ASP A 40 -4.16 8.62 4.09
N MET A 41 -5.08 7.85 3.51
CA MET A 41 -6.49 7.97 3.90
C MET A 41 -6.72 7.41 5.30
N ILE A 42 -5.97 6.36 5.62
CA ILE A 42 -5.78 5.80 6.94
C ILE A 42 -4.38 5.19 7.00
N ASN A 43 -3.73 5.34 8.15
CA ASN A 43 -2.48 4.66 8.47
C ASN A 43 -2.68 3.87 9.78
N VAL A 44 -2.76 2.54 9.68
CA VAL A 44 -2.91 1.65 10.85
C VAL A 44 -1.55 1.10 11.25
N SER A 45 -1.22 1.17 12.54
CA SER A 45 0.04 0.67 13.07
C SER A 45 -0.15 -0.12 14.37
N PRO A 46 0.74 -1.08 14.68
CA PRO A 46 0.79 -1.68 16.01
C PRO A 46 0.81 -0.64 17.13
N PRO A 47 0.17 -0.91 18.28
CA PRO A 47 -0.39 -2.19 18.71
C PRO A 47 -1.88 -2.39 18.34
N ALA A 48 -2.39 -1.74 17.30
CA ALA A 48 -3.78 -1.90 16.89
C ALA A 48 -4.13 -3.37 16.59
N THR A 49 -5.36 -3.76 16.92
CA THR A 49 -5.93 -5.06 16.54
C THR A 49 -7.41 -4.91 16.22
N ASN A 50 -7.95 -5.75 15.33
CA ASN A 50 -9.36 -5.71 14.92
C ASN A 50 -9.78 -4.31 14.41
N VAL A 51 -9.25 -3.93 13.25
CA VAL A 51 -9.61 -2.68 12.57
C VAL A 51 -10.36 -3.03 11.29
N THR A 52 -11.50 -2.41 11.06
CA THR A 52 -12.23 -2.52 9.80
C THR A 52 -12.54 -1.13 9.27
N MET A 53 -12.18 -0.87 8.02
CA MET A 53 -12.61 0.31 7.27
C MET A 53 -13.30 -0.12 5.99
N ARG A 54 -14.50 0.40 5.72
CA ARG A 54 -15.27 -0.02 4.56
C ARG A 54 -16.16 1.05 3.96
N ASN A 55 -16.60 0.80 2.72
CA ASN A 55 -17.46 1.68 1.93
C ASN A 55 -16.78 3.04 1.74
N ILE A 56 -15.71 3.03 0.94
CA ILE A 56 -14.73 4.11 0.85
C ILE A 56 -14.74 4.72 -0.54
N ILE A 57 -14.68 6.05 -0.62
CA ILE A 57 -14.42 6.80 -1.86
C ILE A 57 -13.21 7.71 -1.57
N ALA A 58 -12.16 7.58 -2.35
CA ALA A 58 -10.92 8.31 -2.05
C ALA A 58 -10.22 8.84 -3.30
N SER A 59 -9.64 10.05 -3.21
CA SER A 59 -8.74 10.56 -4.25
C SER A 59 -7.61 11.44 -3.73
N GLY A 60 -6.50 11.52 -4.47
CA GLY A 60 -5.30 12.26 -4.08
C GLY A 60 -4.48 11.59 -2.97
N THR A 61 -4.89 10.41 -2.51
CA THR A 61 -4.40 9.82 -1.26
C THR A 61 -3.13 8.99 -1.46
N HIS A 62 -2.48 8.63 -0.35
CA HIS A 62 -1.38 7.67 -0.31
C HIS A 62 -1.79 6.27 0.17
N GLY A 63 -3.10 6.00 0.13
CA GLY A 63 -3.66 4.65 0.23
C GLY A 63 -4.23 4.28 1.60
N LEU A 64 -4.84 3.09 1.63
CA LEU A 64 -5.23 2.33 2.80
C LEU A 64 -3.95 1.69 3.37
N SER A 65 -3.28 2.47 4.21
CA SER A 65 -1.90 2.19 4.62
C SER A 65 -1.85 1.42 5.93
N VAL A 66 -0.92 0.47 5.98
CA VAL A 66 -0.47 -0.18 7.20
C VAL A 66 1.02 0.11 7.35
N SER A 67 1.41 0.61 8.51
CA SER A 67 2.82 0.87 8.83
C SER A 67 3.31 0.04 10.00
N CYS A 68 4.58 -0.30 9.97
CA CYS A 68 5.18 -1.21 10.92
C CYS A 68 6.61 -0.76 11.27
N ALA A 69 6.82 -0.32 12.51
CA ALA A 69 8.14 0.07 13.02
C ALA A 69 8.48 -0.49 14.40
N SER A 70 7.46 -0.88 15.18
CA SER A 70 7.66 -1.58 16.46
C SER A 70 6.37 -2.28 16.88
N GLY A 71 6.47 -3.27 17.78
CA GLY A 71 5.33 -3.91 18.41
C GLY A 71 4.64 -4.99 17.55
N THR A 72 3.44 -5.35 17.96
CA THR A 72 2.63 -6.41 17.34
C THR A 72 1.20 -5.92 17.12
N GLY A 73 0.66 -6.13 15.92
CA GLY A 73 -0.71 -5.79 15.56
C GLY A 73 -1.28 -6.75 14.51
N GLY A 74 -2.55 -6.56 14.14
CA GLY A 74 -3.16 -7.39 13.10
C GLY A 74 -4.67 -7.47 13.12
N ASN A 75 -5.24 -8.32 12.26
CA ASN A 75 -6.67 -8.40 11.97
C ASN A 75 -7.20 -7.04 11.46
N TYR A 76 -6.63 -6.57 10.36
CA TYR A 76 -7.05 -5.36 9.68
C TYR A 76 -7.80 -5.73 8.40
N THR A 77 -8.94 -5.11 8.17
CA THR A 77 -9.74 -5.35 6.96
C THR A 77 -10.11 -4.02 6.33
N PHE A 78 -9.72 -3.83 5.08
CA PHE A 78 -10.11 -2.71 4.25
C PHE A 78 -10.94 -3.25 3.09
N GLU A 79 -12.20 -2.83 2.97
CA GLU A 79 -13.12 -3.44 1.99
C GLU A 79 -14.07 -2.44 1.31
N ASN A 80 -14.48 -2.75 0.08
CA ASN A 80 -15.45 -1.98 -0.70
C ASN A 80 -14.97 -0.53 -0.88
N ALA A 81 -13.90 -0.35 -1.67
CA ALA A 81 -13.30 0.95 -1.90
C ALA A 81 -13.27 1.29 -3.40
N TYR A 82 -13.55 2.55 -3.71
CA TYR A 82 -13.24 3.15 -5.01
C TYR A 82 -12.17 4.23 -4.80
N ILE A 83 -10.96 3.98 -5.32
CA ILE A 83 -9.78 4.84 -5.12
C ILE A 83 -9.31 5.33 -6.48
N TYR A 84 -9.28 6.64 -6.67
CA TYR A 84 -8.91 7.21 -7.97
C TYR A 84 -7.94 8.38 -7.85
N ASP A 85 -7.20 8.68 -8.92
CA ASP A 85 -6.26 9.81 -8.99
C ASP A 85 -5.38 9.92 -7.73
N SER A 86 -4.81 8.80 -7.32
CA SER A 86 -4.09 8.64 -6.04
C SER A 86 -2.71 8.05 -6.27
N LEU A 87 -1.80 8.25 -5.31
CA LEU A 87 -0.48 7.65 -5.39
C LEU A 87 -0.55 6.14 -5.16
N MET A 88 -1.28 5.70 -4.13
CA MET A 88 -1.38 4.29 -3.75
C MET A 88 -2.81 3.91 -3.35
N ALA A 89 -3.13 2.62 -3.37
CA ALA A 89 -4.41 2.08 -2.89
C ALA A 89 -4.23 1.10 -1.72
N ALA A 90 -3.71 -0.11 -1.94
CA ALA A 90 -3.39 -1.06 -0.87
C ALA A 90 -1.90 -0.95 -0.52
N ARG A 91 -1.58 -0.42 0.67
CA ARG A 91 -0.19 -0.10 1.03
C ARG A 91 0.26 -0.75 2.34
N PHE A 92 1.43 -1.36 2.33
CA PHE A 92 2.18 -1.73 3.53
C PHE A 92 3.58 -1.11 3.51
N LYS A 93 4.01 -0.55 4.64
CA LYS A 93 5.35 0.01 4.85
C LYS A 93 5.97 -0.48 6.17
N GLY A 94 6.88 -1.44 6.08
CA GLY A 94 7.81 -1.78 7.16
C GLY A 94 8.97 -0.79 7.19
N LYS A 95 9.42 -0.36 8.37
CA LYS A 95 10.55 0.57 8.49
C LYS A 95 11.87 -0.21 8.55
N ILE A 96 12.76 0.06 7.61
CA ILE A 96 14.11 -0.53 7.57
C ILE A 96 14.87 -0.32 8.89
N GLY A 97 15.62 -1.33 9.33
CA GLY A 97 16.39 -1.27 10.57
C GLY A 97 15.55 -1.36 11.84
N THR A 98 14.26 -1.67 11.70
CA THR A 98 13.36 -1.91 12.84
C THR A 98 12.54 -3.16 12.60
N THR A 99 12.06 -3.76 13.68
CA THR A 99 11.24 -4.97 13.60
C THR A 99 9.91 -4.79 14.34
N CYS A 100 8.90 -5.44 13.80
CA CYS A 100 7.54 -5.46 14.29
C CYS A 100 6.83 -6.65 13.64
N ASN A 101 5.65 -6.99 14.16
CA ASN A 101 4.86 -8.12 13.68
C ASN A 101 3.47 -7.63 13.30
N VAL A 102 3.10 -7.76 12.03
CA VAL A 102 1.74 -7.52 11.56
C VAL A 102 1.21 -8.80 10.97
N SER A 103 -0.03 -9.16 11.33
CA SER A 103 -0.66 -10.37 10.84
C SER A 103 -2.10 -10.17 10.42
N ASN A 104 -2.59 -11.00 9.49
CA ASN A 104 -3.99 -11.03 9.07
C ASN A 104 -4.48 -9.66 8.57
N VAL A 105 -3.93 -9.19 7.46
CA VAL A 105 -4.34 -7.94 6.82
C VAL A 105 -5.02 -8.27 5.49
N THR A 106 -6.22 -7.73 5.28
CA THR A 106 -6.99 -7.97 4.06
C THR A 106 -7.37 -6.66 3.39
N TRP A 107 -7.01 -6.51 2.13
CA TRP A 107 -7.59 -5.53 1.21
C TRP A 107 -8.49 -6.28 0.24
N ARG A 108 -9.78 -5.95 0.18
CA ARG A 108 -10.70 -6.64 -0.71
C ARG A 108 -11.75 -5.78 -1.38
N ASN A 109 -12.19 -6.18 -2.57
CA ASN A 109 -13.18 -5.45 -3.37
C ASN A 109 -12.79 -3.98 -3.52
N ILE A 110 -11.66 -3.73 -4.17
CA ILE A 110 -11.10 -2.39 -4.39
C ILE A 110 -11.05 -2.13 -5.89
N GLU A 111 -11.80 -1.12 -6.33
CA GLU A 111 -11.69 -0.58 -7.69
C GLU A 111 -10.70 0.60 -7.67
N VAL A 112 -9.70 0.55 -8.54
CA VAL A 112 -8.72 1.62 -8.71
C VAL A 112 -8.83 2.29 -10.08
N LYS A 113 -8.64 3.59 -10.14
CA LYS A 113 -8.58 4.31 -11.42
C LYS A 113 -7.49 5.37 -11.41
N ASN A 114 -6.55 5.28 -12.36
CA ASN A 114 -5.44 6.22 -12.45
C ASN A 114 -4.65 6.29 -11.13
N VAL A 115 -4.29 5.13 -10.58
CA VAL A 115 -3.49 5.02 -9.34
C VAL A 115 -2.06 4.63 -9.68
N SER A 116 -1.05 5.32 -9.14
CA SER A 116 0.35 5.04 -9.51
C SER A 116 0.81 3.66 -9.03
N TYR A 117 0.45 3.29 -7.81
CA TYR A 117 0.78 2.02 -7.17
C TYR A 117 -0.47 1.38 -6.54
N PRO A 118 -1.32 0.68 -7.32
CA PRO A 118 -2.51 0.04 -6.77
C PRO A 118 -2.22 -0.89 -5.60
N ILE A 119 -1.17 -1.71 -5.70
CA ILE A 119 -0.69 -2.55 -4.60
C ILE A 119 0.79 -2.23 -4.39
N HIS A 120 1.13 -1.74 -3.20
CA HIS A 120 2.50 -1.42 -2.80
C HIS A 120 2.81 -2.00 -1.43
N PHE A 121 3.59 -3.06 -1.42
CA PHE A 121 4.12 -3.68 -0.21
C PHE A 121 5.63 -3.48 -0.21
N ILE A 122 6.14 -2.87 0.85
CA ILE A 122 7.59 -2.76 1.07
C ILE A 122 7.91 -3.01 2.54
N GLU A 123 8.85 -3.90 2.78
CA GLU A 123 9.27 -4.26 4.14
C GLU A 123 10.37 -3.35 4.70
N ASP A 124 11.18 -2.78 3.80
CA ASP A 124 12.39 -2.02 4.11
C ASP A 124 12.27 -0.54 3.70
N TYR A 125 11.13 0.09 4.02
CA TYR A 125 10.88 1.50 3.70
C TYR A 125 11.81 2.44 4.48
N TYR A 126 12.33 3.42 3.78
CA TYR A 126 12.96 4.65 4.28
C TYR A 126 12.56 5.81 3.38
N ASP A 127 12.72 7.04 3.83
CA ASP A 127 12.51 8.23 2.99
C ASP A 127 13.56 8.29 1.87
N GLN A 128 13.17 7.94 0.65
CA GLN A 128 14.10 7.71 -0.46
C GLN A 128 14.91 8.95 -0.83
N GLU A 129 14.32 10.14 -0.71
CA GLU A 129 14.96 11.42 -0.98
C GLU A 129 16.04 11.78 0.04
N LYS A 130 16.01 11.17 1.23
CA LYS A 130 17.01 11.37 2.29
C LYS A 130 18.11 10.31 2.27
N GLY A 131 17.85 9.19 1.60
CA GLY A 131 18.69 8.01 1.67
C GLY A 131 18.59 7.29 3.01
N ILE A 132 19.22 6.11 3.09
CA ILE A 132 19.23 5.30 4.30
C ILE A 132 20.03 6.04 5.39
N PRO A 133 19.45 6.26 6.60
CA PRO A 133 20.19 6.88 7.70
C PRO A 133 21.45 6.10 8.05
N SER A 134 22.53 6.80 8.40
CA SER A 134 23.76 6.15 8.87
C SER A 134 23.50 5.24 10.06
N GLU A 135 24.21 4.11 10.14
CA GLU A 135 24.09 3.11 11.22
C GLU A 135 22.77 2.31 11.23
N THR A 136 21.92 2.46 10.21
CA THR A 136 20.76 1.59 10.02
C THR A 136 21.22 0.17 9.71
N ASP A 137 20.77 -0.81 10.49
CA ASP A 137 20.98 -2.22 10.19
C ASP A 137 20.01 -2.68 9.10
N THR A 138 20.48 -2.75 7.86
CA THR A 138 19.66 -3.13 6.70
C THR A 138 19.35 -4.62 6.62
N SER A 139 19.76 -5.41 7.62
CA SER A 139 19.37 -6.82 7.75
C SER A 139 18.14 -7.02 8.64
N ILE A 140 17.60 -5.94 9.20
CA ILE A 140 16.41 -5.97 10.07
C ILE A 140 15.21 -5.42 9.32
N ALA A 141 14.17 -6.24 9.27
CA ALA A 141 12.92 -5.95 8.59
C ALA A 141 11.69 -6.37 9.41
N ALA A 142 10.49 -6.09 8.88
CA ALA A 142 9.20 -6.27 9.55
C ALA A 142 8.54 -7.61 9.20
N PHE A 143 8.16 -8.40 10.20
CA PHE A 143 7.43 -9.64 9.97
C PHE A 143 5.98 -9.37 9.55
N ALA A 144 5.62 -9.82 8.35
CA ALA A 144 4.29 -9.73 7.76
C ALA A 144 3.76 -11.14 7.46
N LYS A 145 2.65 -11.52 8.11
CA LYS A 145 2.08 -12.88 7.96
C LYS A 145 0.59 -12.85 7.65
N GLY A 146 0.14 -13.63 6.67
CA GLY A 146 -1.29 -13.77 6.37
C GLY A 146 -1.88 -12.50 5.75
N PHE A 147 -1.23 -11.96 4.73
CA PHE A 147 -1.74 -10.81 3.99
C PHE A 147 -2.57 -11.28 2.79
N THR A 148 -3.70 -10.61 2.54
CA THR A 148 -4.62 -10.99 1.47
C THR A 148 -5.02 -9.78 0.64
N TRP A 149 -4.91 -9.92 -0.68
CA TRP A 149 -5.43 -8.99 -1.67
C TRP A 149 -6.46 -9.72 -2.54
N GLU A 150 -7.72 -9.32 -2.46
CA GLU A 150 -8.84 -10.05 -3.08
C GLU A 150 -9.72 -9.10 -3.92
N GLY A 151 -9.84 -9.33 -5.22
CA GLY A 151 -10.72 -8.54 -6.07
C GLY A 151 -10.27 -7.07 -6.18
N ILE A 152 -8.98 -6.84 -6.45
CA ILE A 152 -8.43 -5.50 -6.73
C ILE A 152 -8.34 -5.33 -8.24
N ASN A 153 -9.12 -4.40 -8.78
CA ASN A 153 -9.29 -4.26 -10.23
C ASN A 153 -9.23 -2.80 -10.68
N GLY A 154 -8.87 -2.57 -11.95
CA GLY A 154 -8.93 -1.25 -12.59
C GLY A 154 -7.64 -0.83 -13.29
N SER A 155 -7.24 0.45 -13.18
CA SER A 155 -6.14 0.99 -13.97
C SER A 155 -5.07 1.73 -13.16
N VAL A 156 -3.81 1.50 -13.54
CA VAL A 156 -2.66 2.29 -13.08
C VAL A 156 -2.63 3.66 -13.77
N ALA A 157 -1.92 4.60 -13.18
CA ALA A 157 -1.70 5.91 -13.77
C ALA A 157 -0.81 5.87 -15.03
N ALA A 158 -1.09 6.76 -15.99
CA ALA A 158 -0.29 6.86 -17.23
C ALA A 158 1.15 7.35 -16.98
N VAL A 159 1.33 8.08 -15.87
CA VAL A 159 2.60 8.59 -15.36
C VAL A 159 2.63 8.29 -13.88
N VAL A 160 3.76 7.78 -13.38
CA VAL A 160 3.95 7.52 -11.96
C VAL A 160 4.06 8.85 -11.20
N GLY A 161 3.32 8.97 -10.10
CA GLY A 161 3.31 10.10 -9.20
C GLY A 161 1.94 10.75 -9.02
N ASP A 162 1.89 11.73 -8.12
CA ASP A 162 0.68 12.47 -7.70
C ASP A 162 0.95 13.99 -7.60
N ALA A 163 2.06 14.46 -8.17
CA ALA A 163 2.60 15.82 -8.05
C ALA A 163 3.20 16.20 -6.68
N SER A 164 3.38 15.24 -5.75
CA SER A 164 4.08 15.47 -4.48
C SER A 164 5.62 15.44 -4.59
N CYS A 165 6.17 15.09 -5.76
CA CYS A 165 7.61 14.99 -5.94
C CYS A 165 8.29 16.37 -6.01
N VAL A 166 9.10 16.67 -4.99
CA VAL A 166 9.83 17.95 -4.84
C VAL A 166 11.35 17.76 -4.76
N SER A 167 11.84 16.54 -4.97
CA SER A 167 13.24 16.12 -4.89
C SER A 167 13.56 15.06 -5.96
N ASP A 168 14.85 14.82 -6.20
CA ASP A 168 15.32 13.72 -7.04
C ASP A 168 16.31 12.85 -6.22
N PRO A 169 15.95 11.61 -5.84
CA PRO A 169 14.69 10.93 -6.16
C PRO A 169 13.48 11.52 -5.39
N CYS A 170 12.27 11.20 -5.87
CA CYS A 170 11.03 11.49 -5.15
C CYS A 170 10.95 10.69 -3.84
N TRP A 171 10.22 11.18 -2.83
CA TRP A 171 10.03 10.47 -1.56
C TRP A 171 9.28 9.14 -1.70
N TYR A 172 8.50 8.97 -2.77
CA TYR A 172 7.77 7.73 -3.05
C TYR A 172 8.52 6.81 -4.02
N ALA A 173 9.77 7.15 -4.38
CA ALA A 173 10.51 6.40 -5.37
C ALA A 173 10.60 4.93 -4.96
N THR A 174 10.27 4.03 -5.89
CA THR A 174 10.34 2.60 -5.64
C THR A 174 11.17 1.92 -6.71
N THR A 175 11.83 0.83 -6.34
CA THR A 175 12.65 0.05 -7.27
C THR A 175 11.82 -0.37 -8.48
N ASP A 176 12.40 -0.16 -9.68
CA ASP A 176 11.78 -0.47 -10.97
C ASP A 176 10.38 0.14 -11.19
N GLU A 177 10.16 1.34 -10.64
CA GLU A 177 8.91 2.07 -10.86
C GLU A 177 8.61 2.28 -12.35
N SER A 178 7.37 1.99 -12.73
CA SER A 178 6.91 2.09 -14.11
C SER A 178 5.40 2.28 -14.15
N PRO A 179 4.85 3.09 -15.08
CA PRO A 179 3.41 3.16 -15.33
C PRO A 179 2.86 1.88 -15.98
N LYS A 180 3.69 0.85 -16.11
CA LYS A 180 3.30 -0.48 -16.58
C LYS A 180 3.03 -1.46 -15.45
N ASN A 181 3.44 -1.17 -14.23
CA ASN A 181 3.36 -2.10 -13.10
C ASN A 181 2.24 -1.67 -12.15
N GLY A 182 1.43 -2.63 -11.71
CA GLY A 182 0.32 -2.41 -10.77
C GLY A 182 0.55 -3.03 -9.39
N LEU A 183 1.51 -3.95 -9.30
CA LEU A 183 1.85 -4.68 -8.08
C LEU A 183 3.34 -4.51 -7.77
N TYR A 184 3.64 -4.04 -6.57
CA TYR A 184 5.00 -3.98 -6.03
C TYR A 184 5.01 -4.77 -4.72
N LEU A 185 5.74 -5.87 -4.71
CA LEU A 185 5.86 -6.81 -3.59
C LEU A 185 7.33 -6.94 -3.20
N LEU A 186 7.78 -6.01 -2.37
CA LEU A 186 9.19 -5.83 -2.03
C LEU A 186 9.45 -6.37 -0.62
N CYS A 187 9.55 -7.69 -0.53
CA CYS A 187 9.88 -8.38 0.71
C CYS A 187 11.39 -8.49 0.90
N HIS A 188 11.81 -8.52 2.17
CA HIS A 188 13.19 -8.80 2.54
C HIS A 188 13.56 -10.24 2.15
N ASP A 189 12.74 -11.20 2.60
CA ASP A 189 12.80 -12.60 2.22
C ASP A 189 11.49 -13.34 2.59
N SER A 190 11.42 -14.63 2.23
CA SER A 190 10.26 -15.49 2.49
C SER A 190 10.07 -15.90 3.95
N ALA A 191 11.04 -15.62 4.83
CA ALA A 191 10.90 -15.84 6.27
C ALA A 191 10.26 -14.65 6.98
N HIS A 192 10.30 -13.47 6.38
CA HIS A 192 9.62 -12.29 6.90
C HIS A 192 8.24 -12.06 6.28
N CYS A 193 8.06 -12.43 5.01
CA CYS A 193 6.80 -12.40 4.30
C CYS A 193 6.21 -13.81 4.16
N GLU A 194 5.22 -14.15 5.00
CA GLU A 194 4.63 -15.49 5.04
C GLU A 194 3.13 -15.49 4.75
N ASP A 195 2.63 -16.55 4.12
CA ASP A 195 1.21 -16.82 3.90
C ASP A 195 0.47 -15.69 3.15
N PHE A 196 1.08 -15.16 2.09
CA PHE A 196 0.45 -14.14 1.24
C PHE A 196 -0.52 -14.78 0.25
N HIS A 197 -1.66 -14.13 0.03
CA HIS A 197 -2.70 -14.61 -0.85
C HIS A 197 -3.25 -13.50 -1.76
N PHE A 198 -3.35 -13.80 -3.04
CA PHE A 198 -3.84 -12.93 -4.10
C PHE A 198 -4.92 -13.68 -4.86
N GLU A 199 -6.10 -13.07 -4.99
CA GLU A 199 -7.21 -13.63 -5.75
C GLU A 199 -7.89 -12.51 -6.54
N GLY A 200 -8.18 -12.73 -7.82
CA GLY A 200 -8.93 -11.77 -8.63
C GLY A 200 -8.25 -10.40 -8.80
N ILE A 201 -6.93 -10.39 -8.99
CA ILE A 201 -6.17 -9.16 -9.30
C ILE A 201 -6.25 -8.90 -10.82
N ASP A 202 -6.96 -7.84 -11.21
CA ASP A 202 -7.15 -7.45 -12.62
C ASP A 202 -6.78 -5.97 -12.82
N LEU A 203 -5.48 -5.71 -12.93
CA LEU A 203 -4.93 -4.37 -13.08
C LEU A 203 -4.45 -4.16 -14.52
N THR A 204 -4.78 -2.99 -15.07
CA THR A 204 -4.40 -2.59 -16.43
C THR A 204 -3.53 -1.35 -16.43
N THR A 205 -2.71 -1.21 -17.48
CA THR A 205 -2.03 0.05 -17.80
C THR A 205 -3.06 1.10 -18.22
N ALA A 206 -2.68 2.38 -18.24
CA ALA A 206 -3.54 3.44 -18.77
C ALA A 206 -3.99 3.22 -20.23
N ASN A 207 -3.30 2.35 -20.99
CA ASN A 207 -3.64 1.98 -22.36
C ASN A 207 -4.46 0.68 -22.46
N GLY A 208 -4.87 0.09 -21.33
CA GLY A 208 -5.72 -1.09 -21.27
C GLY A 208 -5.01 -2.43 -21.47
N THR A 209 -3.67 -2.46 -21.45
CA THR A 209 -2.93 -3.74 -21.41
C THR A 209 -2.84 -4.25 -19.97
N ALA A 210 -2.69 -5.55 -19.74
CA ALA A 210 -2.44 -6.06 -18.40
C ALA A 210 -1.19 -5.40 -17.77
N ALA A 211 -1.29 -5.04 -16.49
CA ALA A 211 -0.20 -4.45 -15.72
C ALA A 211 0.79 -5.52 -15.26
N GLY A 212 2.02 -5.10 -14.97
CA GLY A 212 3.09 -5.94 -14.44
C GLY A 212 3.19 -5.95 -12.92
N GLU A 213 3.99 -6.87 -12.43
CA GLU A 213 4.43 -6.96 -11.04
C GLU A 213 5.94 -6.69 -10.95
N ILE A 214 6.36 -6.06 -9.86
CA ILE A 214 7.73 -6.07 -9.35
C ILE A 214 7.68 -6.83 -8.03
N CYS A 215 8.50 -7.85 -7.90
CA CYS A 215 8.51 -8.76 -6.77
C CYS A 215 9.93 -9.17 -6.42
N THR A 216 10.24 -9.11 -5.13
CA THR A 216 11.53 -9.52 -4.56
C THR A 216 11.32 -10.25 -3.24
N GLY A 217 12.18 -11.22 -2.94
CA GLY A 217 12.19 -11.94 -1.65
C GLY A 217 11.18 -13.09 -1.58
N LEU A 218 10.33 -13.26 -2.59
CA LEU A 218 9.30 -14.30 -2.68
C LEU A 218 9.41 -15.13 -3.96
N GLU A 219 10.54 -15.07 -4.67
CA GLU A 219 10.76 -15.84 -5.88
C GLU A 219 10.68 -17.35 -5.60
N GLY A 220 9.85 -18.05 -6.37
CA GLY A 220 9.66 -19.49 -6.23
C GLY A 220 8.71 -19.91 -5.10
N VAL A 221 8.12 -18.97 -4.35
CA VAL A 221 7.02 -19.27 -3.43
C VAL A 221 5.77 -19.61 -4.24
N GLU A 222 5.24 -20.81 -4.02
CA GLU A 222 4.04 -21.30 -4.70
C GLU A 222 2.77 -21.07 -3.87
N GLY A 223 1.60 -21.06 -4.53
CA GLY A 223 0.31 -21.01 -3.85
C GLY A 223 -0.17 -19.62 -3.42
N MET A 224 0.60 -18.56 -3.68
CA MET A 224 0.19 -17.18 -3.37
C MET A 224 -0.96 -16.68 -4.25
N GLY A 225 -1.20 -17.30 -5.41
CA GLY A 225 -2.15 -16.79 -6.41
C GLY A 225 -1.52 -15.84 -7.45
N ILE A 226 -0.26 -15.46 -7.23
CA ILE A 226 0.66 -14.84 -8.20
C ILE A 226 1.99 -15.62 -8.21
N THR A 227 2.83 -15.41 -9.22
CA THR A 227 4.07 -16.19 -9.41
C THR A 227 5.36 -15.48 -9.01
N CYS A 228 5.36 -14.16 -8.74
CA CYS A 228 6.55 -13.40 -8.37
C CYS A 228 7.71 -13.57 -9.39
N VAL A 229 7.48 -13.14 -10.63
CA VAL A 229 8.42 -13.36 -11.78
C VAL A 229 8.83 -12.08 -12.51
N ASN A 230 8.48 -10.89 -12.00
CA ASN A 230 8.81 -9.59 -12.60
C ASN A 230 8.34 -9.48 -14.06
N GLY A 231 7.04 -9.68 -14.27
CA GLY A 231 6.38 -9.70 -15.58
C GLY A 231 4.94 -9.23 -15.50
N THR A 232 4.10 -9.60 -16.46
CA THR A 232 2.66 -9.35 -16.38
C THR A 232 2.07 -10.05 -15.16
N ILE A 233 1.18 -9.39 -14.41
CA ILE A 233 0.44 -10.00 -13.31
C ILE A 233 -0.36 -11.18 -13.90
N THR A 234 0.00 -12.39 -13.49
CA THR A 234 -0.78 -13.60 -13.78
C THR A 234 -1.46 -14.00 -12.48
N ALA A 235 -2.63 -13.43 -12.21
CA ALA A 235 -3.48 -13.87 -11.11
C ALA A 235 -4.35 -15.03 -11.61
N ASN A 236 -4.35 -16.14 -10.86
CA ASN A 236 -5.25 -17.28 -11.09
C ASN A 236 -6.62 -17.05 -10.45
#